data_AF-A0A357AMU9-F1
#
_entry.id   AF-A0A357AMU9-F1
#
_cell.length_a   1.000
_cell.length_b   1.000
_cell.length_c   1.000
_cell.angle_alpha   90.00
_cell.angle_beta   90.00
_cell.angle_gamma   90.00
#
_symmetry.space_group_name_H-M   'P 1'
#
loop_
_entity.id
_entity.type
_entity.pdbx_description
1 polymer ?
#
loop_
_entity_poly.entity_id
_entity_poly.type
_entity_poly.pdbx_seq_one_letter_code
_entity_poly.pdbx_strand_id
1 'polypeptide(L)'
;MGLNLLEKTELWVNEITLKNANLTQMAGTVAKVLGLQEDKVMVVDVRPRHITFDVLEKNIPQENILGREDDLLTALGALPGVSITPDTTIHSNGILGLICAQVKNPEEVLGRISDMTQEIQAKIARRAIVFPTGFEIRQGLIEDTNTPYLKKLLEDNGYKVTVGEIIDDSPEDMLEKLSDALSRGFGLILTTGGVGAEDKDHTVEGIARLDPTAATP
;
A
#
# COMPACT_ATOMS: atom_id res chain seq x y z
N MET A 1 -14.03 10.96 7.35
CA MET A 1 -13.47 10.44 6.07
C MET A 1 -12.53 9.30 6.44
N GLY A 2 -12.54 8.16 5.73
CA GLY A 2 -11.69 7.01 6.08
C GLY A 2 -10.23 7.23 5.67
N LEU A 3 -9.28 6.66 6.41
CA LEU A 3 -7.87 6.62 6.03
C LEU A 3 -7.54 5.27 5.40
N ASN A 4 -6.87 5.30 4.24
CA ASN A 4 -6.36 4.10 3.57
C ASN A 4 -5.00 3.72 4.17
N LEU A 5 -4.86 2.51 4.71
CA LEU A 5 -3.67 2.08 5.44
C LEU A 5 -2.39 1.90 4.59
N LEU A 6 -2.49 1.94 3.25
CA LEU A 6 -1.35 1.82 2.34
C LEU A 6 -0.47 0.59 2.64
N GLU A 7 -1.11 -0.56 2.91
CA GLU A 7 -0.46 -1.85 3.20
C GLU A 7 0.38 -1.89 4.50
N LYS A 8 0.26 -0.86 5.36
CA LYS A 8 0.83 -0.87 6.71
C LYS A 8 -0.28 -1.21 7.72
N THR A 9 -0.50 -2.50 7.89
CA THR A 9 -1.65 -3.08 8.61
C THR A 9 -1.29 -3.72 9.95
N GLU A 10 0.01 -3.84 10.26
CA GLU A 10 0.47 -4.51 11.47
C GLU A 10 0.46 -3.59 12.69
N LEU A 11 -0.14 -4.08 13.78
CA LEU A 11 -0.16 -3.46 15.10
C LEU A 11 0.56 -4.37 16.10
N TRP A 12 1.60 -3.84 16.74
CA TRP A 12 2.42 -4.55 17.72
C TRP A 12 2.07 -4.10 19.12
N VAL A 13 1.98 -5.06 20.04
CA VAL A 13 1.93 -4.77 21.48
C VAL A 13 3.15 -5.42 22.12
N ASN A 14 4.04 -4.56 22.63
CA ASN A 14 5.27 -4.96 23.28
C ASN A 14 5.09 -4.98 24.79
N GLU A 15 5.93 -5.73 25.49
CA GLU A 15 5.96 -5.79 26.94
C GLU A 15 4.66 -6.29 27.58
N ILE A 16 3.90 -7.09 26.82
CA ILE A 16 2.66 -7.74 27.23
C ILE A 16 2.91 -9.16 27.76
N THR A 17 2.29 -9.50 28.90
CA THR A 17 2.37 -10.86 29.43
C THR A 17 1.08 -11.63 29.16
N LEU A 18 1.20 -12.81 28.56
CA LEU A 18 0.07 -13.69 28.21
C LEU A 18 0.16 -15.00 29.00
N LYS A 19 -0.96 -15.41 29.61
CA LYS A 19 -1.11 -16.66 30.35
C LYS A 19 -2.47 -17.27 30.06
N ASN A 20 -2.49 -18.26 29.16
CA ASN A 20 -3.73 -18.90 28.69
C ASN A 20 -4.74 -17.89 28.11
N ALA A 21 -4.24 -16.85 27.43
CA ALA A 21 -5.05 -15.83 26.78
C ALA A 21 -5.71 -16.39 25.50
N ASN A 22 -6.92 -15.93 25.20
CA ASN A 22 -7.63 -16.31 23.99
C ASN A 22 -7.34 -15.33 22.85
N LEU A 23 -6.56 -15.77 21.85
CA LEU A 23 -6.12 -14.94 20.73
C LEU A 23 -7.28 -14.42 19.87
N THR A 24 -8.34 -15.21 19.68
CA THR A 24 -9.54 -14.79 18.94
C THR A 24 -10.27 -13.67 19.69
N GLN A 25 -10.37 -13.76 21.02
CA GLN A 25 -10.96 -12.69 21.83
C GLN A 25 -10.08 -11.44 21.83
N MET A 26 -8.76 -11.59 21.84
CA MET A 26 -7.85 -10.45 21.73
C MET A 26 -8.02 -9.73 20.39
N ALA A 27 -8.02 -10.47 19.28
CA ALA A 27 -8.27 -9.91 17.94
C ALA A 27 -9.62 -9.19 17.85
N GLY A 28 -10.70 -9.83 18.32
CA GLY A 28 -12.04 -9.23 18.36
C GLY A 28 -12.10 -7.98 19.25
N THR A 29 -11.32 -7.93 20.33
CA THR A 29 -11.22 -6.75 21.20
C THR A 29 -10.53 -5.59 20.49
N VAL A 30 -9.41 -5.85 19.80
CA VAL A 30 -8.74 -4.83 18.97
C VAL A 30 -9.68 -4.34 17.87
N ALA A 31 -10.33 -5.25 17.14
CA ALA A 31 -11.30 -4.89 16.11
C ALA A 31 -12.40 -3.97 16.64
N LYS A 32 -12.96 -4.32 17.80
CA LYS A 32 -14.02 -3.53 18.44
C LYS A 32 -13.57 -2.13 18.84
N VAL A 33 -12.35 -1.98 19.39
CA VAL A 33 -11.81 -0.65 19.74
C VAL A 33 -11.60 0.21 18.49
N LEU A 34 -11.16 -0.41 17.39
CA LEU A 34 -11.02 0.25 16.09
C LEU A 34 -12.35 0.38 15.31
N GLY A 35 -13.49 -0.01 15.91
CA GLY A 35 -14.81 0.07 15.28
C GLY A 35 -14.95 -0.80 14.02
N LEU A 36 -14.25 -1.93 13.96
CA LEU A 36 -14.24 -2.90 12.88
C LEU A 36 -15.04 -4.15 13.24
N GLN A 37 -15.37 -4.96 12.22
CA GLN A 37 -15.90 -6.31 12.43
C GLN A 37 -14.81 -7.23 13.00
N GLU A 38 -15.19 -8.21 13.82
CA GLU A 38 -14.24 -9.08 14.54
C GLU A 38 -13.34 -9.91 13.61
N ASP A 39 -13.79 -10.19 12.38
CA ASP A 39 -13.04 -10.90 11.35
C ASP A 39 -12.04 -10.02 10.59
N LYS A 40 -12.00 -8.71 10.87
CA LYS A 40 -11.08 -7.75 10.23
C LYS A 40 -9.79 -7.51 11.00
N VAL A 41 -9.58 -8.21 12.11
CA VAL A 41 -8.31 -8.21 12.82
C VAL A 41 -7.94 -9.65 13.13
N MET A 42 -6.67 -10.00 12.94
CA MET A 42 -6.16 -11.34 13.21
C MET A 42 -4.85 -11.26 13.98
N VAL A 43 -4.57 -12.24 14.86
CA VAL A 43 -3.25 -12.40 15.45
C VAL A 43 -2.37 -13.15 14.48
N VAL A 44 -1.22 -12.57 14.12
CA VAL A 44 -0.28 -13.19 13.16
C VAL A 44 0.97 -13.76 13.83
N ASP A 45 1.40 -13.18 14.96
CA ASP A 45 2.57 -13.66 15.69
C ASP A 45 2.39 -13.44 17.20
N VAL A 46 2.90 -14.40 17.99
CA VAL A 46 2.92 -14.35 19.45
C VAL A 46 4.28 -14.82 19.93
N ARG A 47 4.98 -13.96 20.68
CA ARG A 47 6.30 -14.22 21.26
C ARG A 47 6.31 -13.82 22.74
N PRO A 48 7.34 -14.23 23.51
CA PRO A 48 7.52 -13.71 24.86
C PRO A 48 7.53 -12.18 24.84
N ARG A 49 6.66 -11.56 25.64
CA ARG A 49 6.54 -10.10 25.76
C ARG A 49 6.14 -9.38 24.46
N HIS A 50 5.56 -10.08 23.48
CA HIS A 50 5.20 -9.46 22.20
C HIS A 50 4.05 -10.19 21.50
N ILE A 51 3.13 -9.43 20.92
CA ILE A 51 2.08 -9.94 20.03
C ILE A 51 1.89 -8.99 18.85
N THR A 52 1.64 -9.56 17.68
CA THR A 52 1.32 -8.81 16.46
C THR A 52 -0.10 -9.12 16.01
N PHE A 53 -0.85 -8.06 15.75
CA PHE A 53 -2.14 -8.10 15.07
C PHE A 53 -1.98 -7.58 13.65
N ASP A 54 -2.74 -8.15 12.72
CA ASP A 54 -2.86 -7.66 11.35
C ASP A 54 -4.29 -7.17 11.12
N VAL A 55 -4.43 -5.95 10.60
CA VAL A 55 -5.71 -5.29 10.34
C VAL A 55 -6.05 -5.42 8.86
N LEU A 56 -7.04 -6.24 8.56
CA LEU A 56 -7.42 -6.62 7.19
C LEU A 56 -8.27 -5.54 6.49
N GLU A 57 -8.83 -4.60 7.25
CA GLU A 57 -9.60 -3.49 6.68
C GLU A 57 -8.65 -2.42 6.14
N LYS A 58 -8.80 -2.08 4.84
CA LYS A 58 -7.95 -1.10 4.18
C LYS A 58 -8.35 0.33 4.54
N ASN A 59 -9.62 0.56 4.82
CA ASN A 59 -10.16 1.89 5.09
C ASN A 59 -10.83 1.96 6.46
N ILE A 60 -10.19 2.65 7.40
CA ILE A 60 -10.69 2.79 8.77
C ILE A 60 -11.05 4.26 9.02
N PRO A 61 -12.18 4.56 9.69
CA PRO A 61 -12.51 5.92 10.10
C PRO A 61 -11.40 6.53 10.97
N GLN A 62 -11.09 7.81 10.73
CA GLN A 62 -10.02 8.54 11.41
C GLN A 62 -10.17 8.55 12.93
N GLU A 63 -11.41 8.77 13.38
CA GLU A 63 -11.86 8.78 14.77
C GLU A 63 -11.66 7.44 15.51
N ASN A 64 -11.48 6.35 14.76
CA ASN A 64 -11.25 5.02 15.30
C ASN A 64 -9.76 4.66 15.41
N ILE A 65 -8.87 5.44 14.79
CA ILE A 65 -7.41 5.23 14.89
C ILE A 65 -6.80 6.23 15.87
N LEU A 66 -7.16 7.51 15.78
CA LEU A 66 -6.42 8.58 16.44
C LEU A 66 -6.41 8.47 17.97
N GLY A 67 -5.22 8.36 18.56
CA GLY A 67 -5.02 8.43 20.02
C GLY A 67 -5.70 7.32 20.82
N ARG A 68 -5.94 6.15 20.19
CA ARG A 68 -6.63 5.00 20.79
C ARG A 68 -5.72 4.06 21.58
N GLU A 69 -4.46 4.41 21.80
CA GLU A 69 -3.50 3.56 22.51
C GLU A 69 -4.01 3.15 23.91
N ASP A 70 -4.44 4.12 24.72
CA ASP A 70 -4.94 3.86 26.08
C ASP A 70 -6.21 3.00 26.06
N ASP A 71 -7.12 3.26 25.12
CA ASP A 71 -8.36 2.48 24.93
C ASP A 71 -8.05 1.01 24.60
N LEU A 72 -7.07 0.78 23.70
CA LEU A 72 -6.62 -0.55 23.32
C LEU A 72 -5.95 -1.29 24.48
N LEU A 73 -5.00 -0.65 25.17
CA LEU A 73 -4.31 -1.25 26.31
C LEU A 73 -5.30 -1.58 27.44
N THR A 74 -6.26 -0.69 27.71
CA THR A 74 -7.31 -0.91 28.71
C THR A 74 -8.20 -2.10 28.33
N ALA A 75 -8.66 -2.14 27.08
CA ALA A 75 -9.55 -3.20 26.61
C ALA A 75 -8.84 -4.57 26.59
N LEU A 76 -7.59 -4.62 26.13
CA LEU A 76 -6.77 -5.83 26.15
C LEU A 76 -6.46 -6.28 27.58
N GLY A 77 -6.14 -5.36 28.49
CA GLY A 77 -5.86 -5.64 29.89
C GLY A 77 -7.06 -6.19 30.67
N ALA A 78 -8.28 -5.95 30.19
CA ALA A 78 -9.49 -6.52 30.79
C ALA A 78 -9.72 -8.00 30.42
N LEU A 79 -8.99 -8.53 29.44
CA LEU A 79 -9.16 -9.91 28.99
C LEU A 79 -8.53 -10.93 29.94
N PRO A 80 -9.18 -12.08 30.19
CA PRO A 80 -8.59 -13.16 30.96
C PRO A 80 -7.27 -13.64 30.35
N GLY A 81 -6.25 -13.76 31.19
CA GLY A 81 -4.93 -14.23 30.77
C GLY A 81 -4.06 -13.18 30.10
N VAL A 82 -4.50 -11.92 30.02
CA VAL A 82 -3.68 -10.80 29.56
C VAL A 82 -3.21 -9.98 30.77
N SER A 83 -1.97 -9.50 30.74
CA SER A 83 -1.42 -8.62 31.76
C SER A 83 -0.61 -7.51 31.11
N ILE A 84 -1.03 -6.29 31.39
CA ILE A 84 -0.45 -5.04 30.90
C ILE A 84 0.35 -4.41 32.04
N THR A 85 1.55 -3.93 31.74
CA THR A 85 2.45 -3.24 32.66
C THR A 85 2.62 -1.77 32.22
N PRO A 86 3.20 -0.90 33.07
CA PRO A 86 3.56 0.46 32.65
C PRO A 86 4.57 0.52 31.49
N ASP A 87 5.29 -0.58 31.25
CA ASP A 87 6.24 -0.72 30.13
C ASP A 87 5.56 -1.23 28.86
N THR A 88 4.29 -1.66 28.92
CA THR A 88 3.52 -2.11 27.76
C THR A 88 3.24 -0.94 26.82
N THR A 89 3.66 -1.09 25.57
CA THR A 89 3.50 -0.06 24.53
C THR A 89 2.87 -0.64 23.28
N ILE A 90 2.12 0.20 22.57
CA ILE A 90 1.62 -0.12 21.24
C ILE A 90 2.53 0.53 20.20
N HIS A 91 2.82 -0.20 19.14
CA HIS A 91 3.59 0.30 18.02
C HIS A 91 2.92 -0.09 16.70
N SER A 92 2.94 0.83 15.76
CA SER A 92 2.56 0.56 14.38
C SER A 92 3.30 1.48 13.44
N ASN A 93 3.44 1.04 12.19
CA ASN A 93 3.99 1.87 11.12
C ASN A 93 2.88 2.59 10.34
N GLY A 94 3.30 3.58 9.54
CA GLY A 94 2.43 4.29 8.63
C GLY A 94 1.27 4.97 9.34
N ILE A 95 0.08 4.84 8.77
CA ILE A 95 -1.12 5.53 9.26
C ILE A 95 -1.62 4.95 10.58
N LEU A 96 -1.54 3.63 10.79
CA LEU A 96 -1.95 3.02 12.06
C LEU A 96 -1.11 3.50 13.25
N GLY A 97 0.10 4.04 13.02
CA GLY A 97 0.91 4.68 14.06
C GLY A 97 0.22 5.86 14.77
N LEU A 98 -0.85 6.41 14.19
CA LEU A 98 -1.67 7.45 14.82
C LEU A 98 -2.42 6.98 16.07
N ILE A 99 -2.52 5.66 16.29
CA ILE A 99 -3.01 5.07 17.54
C ILE A 99 -2.23 5.60 18.74
N CYS A 100 -0.91 5.74 18.60
CA CYS A 100 0.01 6.18 19.64
C CYS A 100 0.12 7.71 19.77
N ALA A 101 -0.67 8.46 18.99
CA ALA A 101 -0.55 9.91 18.96
C ALA A 101 -1.16 10.54 20.23
N GLN A 102 -0.34 11.16 21.07
CA GLN A 102 -0.81 11.98 22.19
C GLN A 102 -1.20 13.38 21.69
N VAL A 103 -2.46 13.53 21.24
CA VAL A 103 -2.87 14.75 20.56
C VAL A 103 -3.54 15.76 21.49
N LYS A 104 -2.90 16.91 21.69
CA LYS A 104 -3.51 18.06 22.40
C LYS A 104 -4.60 18.76 21.59
N ASN A 105 -4.55 18.68 20.26
CA ASN A 105 -5.53 19.27 19.35
C ASN A 105 -5.80 18.33 18.15
N PRO A 106 -6.65 17.30 18.32
CA PRO A 106 -6.82 16.21 17.36
C PRO A 106 -7.21 16.66 15.95
N GLU A 107 -8.07 17.67 15.83
CA GLU A 107 -8.55 18.16 14.52
C GLU A 107 -7.44 18.78 13.65
N GLU A 108 -6.53 19.55 14.24
CA GLU A 108 -5.43 20.20 13.50
C GLU A 108 -4.42 19.18 12.97
N VAL A 109 -4.10 18.18 13.80
CA VAL A 109 -3.18 17.09 13.42
C VAL A 109 -3.81 16.24 12.31
N LEU A 110 -5.10 15.94 12.42
CA LEU A 110 -5.84 15.23 11.36
C LEU A 110 -5.87 16.00 10.05
N GLY A 111 -6.11 17.32 10.09
CA GLY A 111 -6.06 18.17 8.89
C GLY A 111 -4.70 18.06 8.19
N ARG A 112 -3.61 18.22 8.95
CA ARG A 112 -2.25 18.09 8.40
C ARG A 112 -1.96 16.71 7.81
N ILE A 113 -2.43 15.63 8.45
CA ILE A 113 -2.24 14.27 7.94
C ILE A 113 -3.01 14.06 6.64
N SER A 114 -4.25 14.55 6.56
CA SER A 114 -5.05 14.51 5.35
C SER A 114 -4.34 15.24 4.21
N ASP A 115 -3.86 16.46 4.48
CA ASP A 115 -3.13 17.27 3.48
C ASP A 115 -1.86 16.55 3.00
N MET A 116 -1.05 16.04 3.92
CA MET A 116 0.15 15.26 3.57
C MET A 116 -0.19 14.01 2.77
N THR A 117 -1.26 13.28 3.12
CA THR A 117 -1.68 12.07 2.40
C THR A 117 -2.13 12.43 0.98
N GLN A 118 -2.92 13.49 0.82
CA GLN A 118 -3.34 13.98 -0.50
C GLN A 118 -2.15 14.44 -1.33
N GLU A 119 -1.18 15.15 -0.74
CA GLU A 119 0.04 15.53 -1.44
C GLU A 119 0.86 14.32 -1.90
N ILE A 120 1.01 13.31 -1.05
CA ILE A 120 1.74 12.07 -1.39
C ILE A 120 1.01 11.34 -2.52
N GLN A 121 -0.30 11.16 -2.41
CA GLN A 121 -1.10 10.52 -3.45
C GLN A 121 -1.01 11.29 -4.77
N ALA A 122 -1.11 12.62 -4.74
CA ALA A 122 -0.96 13.46 -5.93
C ALA A 122 0.44 13.36 -6.55
N LYS A 123 1.49 13.30 -5.72
CA LYS A 123 2.87 13.10 -6.19
C LYS A 123 3.06 11.72 -6.83
N ILE A 124 2.52 10.65 -6.24
CA ILE A 124 2.56 9.30 -6.80
C ILE A 124 1.79 9.25 -8.12
N ALA A 125 0.58 9.79 -8.17
CA ALA A 125 -0.24 9.86 -9.38
C ALA A 125 0.46 10.56 -10.55
N ARG A 126 1.33 11.54 -10.25
CA ARG A 126 2.12 12.27 -11.25
C ARG A 126 3.46 11.63 -11.57
N ARG A 127 3.81 10.48 -11.00
CA ARG A 127 4.99 9.71 -11.44
C ARG A 127 4.61 8.85 -12.62
N ALA A 128 5.18 9.16 -13.79
CA ALA A 128 4.99 8.38 -14.99
C ALA A 128 6.25 7.58 -15.34
N ILE A 129 6.08 6.41 -15.91
CA ILE A 129 7.15 5.67 -16.58
C ILE A 129 6.72 5.29 -18.00
N VAL A 130 7.61 5.46 -18.96
CA VAL A 130 7.39 5.13 -20.37
C VAL A 130 8.34 4.00 -20.76
N PHE A 131 7.79 2.90 -21.23
CA PHE A 131 8.52 1.73 -21.72
C PHE A 131 8.43 1.65 -23.24
N PRO A 132 9.55 1.76 -23.98
CA PRO A 132 9.56 1.36 -25.38
C PRO A 132 9.41 -0.16 -25.50
N THR A 133 8.70 -0.61 -26.53
CA THR A 133 8.52 -2.04 -26.84
C THR A 133 8.98 -2.33 -28.26
N GLY A 134 9.33 -3.59 -28.53
CA GLY A 134 9.66 -4.06 -29.87
C GLY A 134 11.15 -4.36 -30.06
N PHE A 135 11.42 -5.52 -30.67
CA PHE A 135 12.77 -5.94 -30.98
C PHE A 135 13.49 -4.98 -31.94
N GLU A 136 12.77 -4.25 -32.80
CA GLU A 136 13.36 -3.33 -33.78
C GLU A 136 14.10 -2.18 -33.10
N ILE A 137 13.57 -1.68 -31.98
CA ILE A 137 14.23 -0.64 -31.17
C ILE A 137 15.45 -1.24 -30.45
N ARG A 138 15.30 -2.44 -29.86
CA ARG A 138 16.40 -3.12 -29.15
C ARG A 138 17.60 -3.42 -30.05
N GLN A 139 17.34 -3.85 -31.28
CA GLN A 139 18.37 -4.14 -32.26
C GLN A 139 18.91 -2.89 -32.97
N GLY A 140 18.34 -1.71 -32.71
CA GLY A 140 18.70 -0.46 -33.38
C GLY A 140 18.32 -0.43 -34.87
N LEU A 141 17.32 -1.22 -35.27
CA LEU A 141 16.77 -1.22 -36.63
C LEU A 141 15.99 0.07 -36.91
N ILE A 142 15.36 0.64 -35.87
CA ILE A 142 14.62 1.89 -35.95
C ILE A 142 15.01 2.82 -34.79
N GLU A 143 14.84 4.13 -35.00
CA GLU A 143 15.00 5.13 -33.96
C GLU A 143 13.74 5.22 -33.09
N ASP A 144 13.93 5.22 -31.76
CA ASP A 144 12.85 5.49 -30.82
C ASP A 144 12.48 6.98 -30.80
N THR A 145 11.44 7.32 -31.55
CA THR A 145 10.88 8.67 -31.62
C THR A 145 9.71 8.88 -30.65
N ASN A 146 9.09 7.80 -30.18
CA ASN A 146 7.91 7.85 -29.32
C ASN A 146 8.27 8.20 -27.88
N THR A 147 9.31 7.57 -27.32
CA THR A 147 9.71 7.78 -25.93
C THR A 147 10.11 9.24 -25.66
N PRO A 148 10.95 9.91 -26.49
CA PRO A 148 11.26 11.32 -26.29
C PRO A 148 10.03 12.24 -26.40
N TYR A 149 9.12 11.94 -27.34
CA TYR A 149 7.89 12.71 -27.52
C TYR A 149 6.96 12.61 -26.31
N LEU A 150 6.66 11.38 -25.86
CA LEU A 150 5.78 11.13 -24.72
C LEU A 150 6.37 11.66 -23.41
N LYS A 151 7.69 11.52 -23.23
CA LYS A 151 8.37 12.12 -22.08
C LYS A 151 8.11 13.62 -22.01
N LYS A 152 8.37 14.34 -23.11
CA LYS A 152 8.14 15.79 -23.16
C LYS A 152 6.68 16.14 -22.91
N LEU A 153 5.76 15.45 -23.58
CA LEU A 153 4.32 15.69 -23.42
C LEU A 153 3.86 15.54 -21.97
N LEU A 154 4.31 14.49 -21.29
CA LEU A 154 3.96 14.23 -19.90
C LEU A 154 4.62 15.24 -18.94
N GLU A 155 5.88 15.60 -19.16
CA GLU A 155 6.58 16.63 -18.37
C GLU A 155 5.89 17.99 -18.51
N ASP A 156 5.48 18.39 -19.73
CA ASP A 156 4.72 19.61 -19.99
C ASP A 156 3.35 19.62 -19.28
N ASN A 157 2.80 18.43 -18.97
CA ASN A 157 1.56 18.25 -18.21
C ASN A 157 1.80 18.01 -16.70
N GLY A 158 3.02 18.22 -16.21
CA GLY A 158 3.36 18.20 -14.78
C GLY A 158 3.64 16.81 -14.20
N TYR A 159 3.90 15.81 -15.04
CA TYR A 159 4.38 14.50 -14.60
C TYR A 159 5.90 14.51 -14.37
N LYS A 160 6.35 13.71 -13.40
CA LYS A 160 7.75 13.31 -13.27
C LYS A 160 7.95 12.00 -14.02
N VAL A 161 8.56 12.08 -15.20
CA VAL A 161 8.68 10.95 -16.12
C VAL A 161 10.01 10.22 -15.95
N THR A 162 9.95 8.88 -15.90
CA THR A 162 11.10 7.97 -16.01
C THR A 162 11.03 7.25 -17.35
N VAL A 163 12.16 7.07 -18.01
CA VAL A 163 12.24 6.20 -19.19
C VAL A 163 12.66 4.82 -18.70
N GLY A 164 11.82 3.82 -18.96
CA GLY A 164 12.08 2.43 -18.64
C GLY A 164 12.97 1.75 -19.69
N GLU A 165 13.37 0.51 -19.41
CA GLU A 165 14.10 -0.32 -20.37
C GLU A 165 13.21 -0.76 -21.52
N ILE A 166 13.80 -1.20 -22.63
CA ILE A 166 13.03 -1.75 -23.76
C ILE A 166 12.42 -3.09 -23.35
N ILE A 167 11.10 -3.19 -23.40
CA ILE A 167 10.36 -4.45 -23.20
C ILE A 167 10.50 -5.32 -24.45
N ASP A 168 10.87 -6.58 -24.25
CA ASP A 168 10.89 -7.62 -25.27
C ASP A 168 9.47 -8.06 -25.64
N ASP A 169 9.32 -8.59 -26.84
CA ASP A 169 8.08 -9.19 -27.36
C ASP A 169 7.82 -10.57 -26.70
N SER A 170 7.76 -10.59 -25.36
CA SER A 170 7.38 -11.76 -24.57
C SER A 170 6.44 -11.36 -23.43
N PRO A 171 5.38 -12.15 -23.16
CA PRO A 171 4.47 -11.87 -22.04
C PRO A 171 5.17 -11.83 -20.67
N GLU A 172 6.26 -12.58 -20.49
CA GLU A 172 6.99 -12.68 -19.24
C GLU A 172 7.78 -11.39 -18.93
N ASP A 173 8.54 -10.86 -19.89
CA ASP A 173 9.30 -9.61 -19.71
C ASP A 173 8.36 -8.40 -19.52
N MET A 174 7.25 -8.40 -20.25
CA MET A 174 6.12 -7.47 -20.06
C MET A 174 5.61 -7.49 -18.61
N LEU A 175 5.24 -8.68 -18.11
CA LEU A 175 4.70 -8.83 -16.75
C LEU A 175 5.71 -8.38 -15.69
N GLU A 176 6.98 -8.75 -15.85
CA GLU A 176 8.06 -8.40 -14.92
C GLU A 176 8.23 -6.88 -14.84
N LYS A 177 8.38 -6.20 -15.98
CA LYS A 177 8.62 -4.75 -16.03
C LYS A 177 7.43 -3.92 -15.56
N LEU A 178 6.20 -4.34 -15.89
CA LEU A 178 5.00 -3.68 -15.39
C LEU A 178 4.84 -3.87 -13.88
N SER A 179 5.12 -5.08 -13.37
CA SER A 179 5.06 -5.37 -11.93
C SER A 179 6.12 -4.60 -11.14
N ASP A 180 7.36 -4.50 -11.65
CA ASP A 180 8.41 -3.67 -11.07
C ASP A 180 7.97 -2.21 -11.00
N ALA A 181 7.44 -1.66 -12.09
CA ALA A 181 6.96 -0.27 -12.12
C ALA A 181 5.84 -0.02 -11.10
N LEU A 182 4.89 -0.94 -10.95
CA LEU A 182 3.86 -0.84 -9.91
C LEU A 182 4.48 -0.84 -8.51
N SER A 183 5.40 -1.78 -8.23
CA SER A 183 6.07 -1.89 -6.92
C SER A 183 6.87 -0.63 -6.55
N ARG A 184 7.42 0.07 -7.55
CA ARG A 184 8.16 1.33 -7.38
C ARG A 184 7.26 2.55 -7.22
N GLY A 185 5.94 2.37 -7.30
CA GLY A 185 4.93 3.41 -7.07
C GLY A 185 4.85 4.43 -8.19
N PHE A 186 4.84 3.97 -9.45
CA PHE A 186 4.45 4.81 -10.58
C PHE A 186 2.93 4.88 -10.68
N GLY A 187 2.38 6.09 -10.74
CA GLY A 187 0.94 6.33 -10.87
C GLY A 187 0.43 6.25 -12.32
N LEU A 188 1.34 6.30 -13.29
CA LEU A 188 1.04 6.12 -14.71
C LEU A 188 2.15 5.30 -15.38
N ILE A 189 1.78 4.23 -16.06
CA ILE A 189 2.71 3.37 -16.82
C ILE A 189 2.24 3.40 -18.27
N LEU A 190 3.11 3.78 -19.19
CA LEU A 190 2.85 3.75 -20.62
C LEU A 190 3.82 2.78 -21.29
N THR A 191 3.30 1.94 -22.16
CA THR A 191 4.10 1.21 -23.15
C THR A 191 3.95 1.90 -24.51
N THR A 192 5.00 1.87 -25.33
CA THR A 192 4.97 2.44 -26.69
C THR A 192 5.22 1.32 -27.69
N GLY A 193 4.21 1.02 -28.52
CA GLY A 193 4.20 -0.14 -29.42
C GLY A 193 3.58 -1.41 -28.80
N GLY A 194 3.64 -2.53 -29.54
CA GLY A 194 3.30 -3.86 -29.02
C GLY A 194 1.81 -4.20 -28.88
N VAL A 195 0.91 -3.34 -29.37
CA VAL A 195 -0.57 -3.50 -29.32
C VAL A 195 -1.18 -3.81 -30.69
N GLY A 196 -0.36 -4.22 -31.66
CA GLY A 196 -0.84 -4.65 -32.97
C GLY A 196 -1.54 -6.00 -32.92
N ALA A 197 -1.88 -6.53 -34.09
CA ALA A 197 -2.48 -7.85 -34.26
C ALA A 197 -1.48 -8.86 -34.82
N GLU A 198 -0.17 -8.62 -34.64
CA GLU A 198 0.88 -9.52 -35.08
C GLU A 198 1.20 -10.53 -33.98
N ASP A 199 1.71 -11.71 -34.35
CA ASP A 199 2.04 -12.80 -33.40
C ASP A 199 3.06 -12.39 -32.32
N LYS A 200 3.75 -11.26 -32.49
CA LYS A 200 4.73 -10.69 -31.56
C LYS A 200 4.12 -9.71 -30.54
N ASP A 201 2.88 -9.27 -30.73
CA ASP A 201 2.22 -8.23 -29.94
C ASP A 201 1.60 -8.81 -28.66
N HIS A 202 2.40 -8.95 -27.60
CA HIS A 202 1.97 -9.54 -26.33
C HIS A 202 1.49 -8.53 -25.29
N THR A 203 1.29 -7.25 -25.67
CA THR A 203 1.00 -6.19 -24.69
C THR A 203 -0.33 -6.41 -23.97
N VAL A 204 -1.36 -6.78 -24.72
CA VAL A 204 -2.72 -7.01 -24.19
C VAL A 204 -2.74 -8.20 -23.23
N GLU A 205 -2.06 -9.29 -23.60
CA GLU A 205 -1.99 -10.51 -22.81
C GLU A 205 -1.22 -10.31 -21.51
N GLY A 206 -0.10 -9.58 -21.56
CA GLY A 206 0.67 -9.19 -20.38
C GLY A 206 -0.17 -8.35 -19.40
N ILE A 207 -0.91 -7.37 -19.92
CA ILE A 207 -1.82 -6.54 -19.11
C ILE A 207 -2.95 -7.38 -18.52
N ALA A 208 -3.59 -8.26 -19.30
CA ALA A 208 -4.68 -9.11 -18.81
C ALA A 208 -4.23 -10.12 -17.74
N ARG A 209 -2.96 -10.56 -17.77
CA ARG A 209 -2.36 -11.37 -16.69
C ARG A 209 -2.16 -10.56 -15.41
N LEU A 210 -1.78 -9.29 -15.54
CA LEU A 210 -1.55 -8.38 -14.42
C LEU A 210 -2.86 -7.90 -13.77
N ASP A 211 -3.83 -7.57 -14.60
CA ASP A 211 -5.18 -7.15 -14.21
C ASP A 211 -6.22 -7.87 -15.09
N PRO A 212 -6.84 -8.94 -14.58
CA PRO A 212 -7.90 -9.67 -15.29
C PRO A 212 -9.15 -8.84 -15.58
N THR A 213 -9.27 -7.66 -14.97
CA THR A 213 -10.38 -6.72 -15.18
C THR A 213 -10.01 -5.54 -16.07
N ALA A 214 -8.79 -5.53 -16.62
CA ALA A 214 -8.33 -4.49 -17.51
C ALA A 214 -9.26 -4.32 -18.73
N ALA A 215 -9.50 -3.06 -19.11
CA ALA A 215 -10.20 -2.75 -20.34
C ALA A 215 -9.26 -3.02 -21.53
N THR A 216 -9.43 -4.18 -22.17
CA THR A 216 -8.71 -4.57 -23.38
C THR A 216 -9.63 -4.49 -24.61
N PRO A 217 -9.10 -4.24 -25.82
CA PRO A 217 -9.84 -4.36 -27.08
C PRO A 217 -10.48 -5.74 -27.31
#